data_AF-A0A395VP87-F1
#
_entry.id   AF-A0A395VP87-F1
#
_cell.length_a   1.000
_cell.length_b   1.000
_cell.length_c   1.000
_cell.angle_alpha   90.00
_cell.angle_beta   90.00
_cell.angle_gamma   90.00
#
_symmetry.space_group_name_H-M   'P 1'
#
loop_
_entity.id
_entity.type
_entity.pdbx_description
1 polymer ?
#
loop_
_entity_poly.entity_id
_entity_poly.type
_entity_poly.pdbx_seq_one_letter_code
_entity_poly.pdbx_strand_id
1 'polypeptide(L)'
;MNYKDLFKRVISLISSPAKAWEEIGKEEDRRKVLGAFVYPMIGLCGLSVFIGTFIGNTAGVAAFQIAMTRCCAIFVSLFGGYFLAVYAIDQLGKKLLGREDQYELNQQFVGYSMVVTFVLDIVSGLFSISILHWILQFYTIFVVFEGARTLMKVNETKLTRYTLIASVIIIVCPALIAAVFNELSVILN
;
A
#
# COMPACT_ATOMS: atom_id res chain seq x y z
N MET A 1 20.23 3.72 -0.66
CA MET A 1 19.05 2.84 -0.79
C MET A 1 19.49 1.55 -1.45
N ASN A 2 19.33 0.39 -0.80
CA ASN A 2 19.77 -0.89 -1.34
C ASN A 2 18.57 -1.62 -1.95
N TYR A 3 18.42 -1.58 -3.27
CA TYR A 3 17.30 -2.20 -3.99
C TYR A 3 17.15 -3.70 -3.68
N LYS A 4 18.26 -4.39 -3.39
CA LYS A 4 18.23 -5.81 -3.00
C LYS A 4 17.42 -6.02 -1.72
N ASP A 5 17.56 -5.11 -0.75
CA ASP A 5 16.83 -5.19 0.51
C ASP A 5 15.35 -4.88 0.33
N LEU A 6 15.00 -3.94 -0.56
CA LEU A 6 13.61 -3.64 -0.94
C LEU A 6 12.92 -4.89 -1.52
N PHE A 7 13.49 -5.49 -2.57
CA PHE A 7 12.90 -6.67 -3.21
C PHE A 7 12.86 -7.86 -2.26
N LYS A 8 13.91 -8.08 -1.45
CA LYS A 8 13.90 -9.12 -0.42
C LYS A 8 12.75 -8.91 0.57
N ARG A 9 12.49 -7.67 0.98
CA ARG A 9 11.39 -7.33 1.88
C ARG A 9 10.03 -7.60 1.23
N VAL A 10 9.83 -7.21 -0.02
CA VAL A 10 8.61 -7.50 -0.80
C VAL A 10 8.39 -9.02 -0.89
N ILE A 11 9.39 -9.77 -1.33
CA ILE A 11 9.29 -11.23 -1.48
C ILE A 11 8.99 -11.88 -0.13
N SER A 12 9.68 -11.48 0.94
CA SER A 12 9.46 -12.01 2.29
C SER A 12 8.02 -11.77 2.77
N LEU A 13 7.49 -10.55 2.59
CA LEU A 13 6.12 -10.22 2.99
C LEU A 13 5.05 -10.97 2.17
N ILE A 14 5.32 -11.27 0.90
CA ILE A 14 4.36 -12.01 0.05
C ILE A 14 4.48 -13.53 0.24
N SER A 15 5.67 -14.05 0.50
CA SER A 15 5.90 -15.50 0.58
C SER A 15 5.78 -16.05 2.01
N SER A 16 6.11 -15.25 3.01
CA SER A 16 6.11 -15.65 4.43
C SER A 16 5.83 -14.45 5.35
N PRO A 17 4.61 -13.88 5.32
CA PRO A 17 4.29 -12.68 6.09
C PRO A 17 4.61 -12.82 7.59
N ALA A 18 4.33 -13.97 8.21
CA ALA A 18 4.63 -14.21 9.62
C ALA A 18 6.11 -13.96 9.97
N LYS A 19 7.02 -14.58 9.20
CA LYS A 19 8.47 -14.40 9.37
C LYS A 19 8.91 -12.97 9.06
N ALA A 20 8.35 -12.38 8.01
CA ALA A 20 8.65 -11.01 7.62
C ALA A 20 8.32 -10.02 8.74
N TRP A 21 7.16 -10.16 9.38
CA TRP A 21 6.76 -9.31 10.49
C TRP A 21 7.58 -9.52 11.76
N GLU A 22 8.02 -10.75 12.05
CA GLU A 22 8.95 -11.01 13.14
C GLU A 22 10.30 -10.31 12.95
N GLU A 23 10.82 -10.27 11.71
CA GLU A 23 12.02 -9.52 11.37
C GLU A 23 11.80 -8.01 11.50
N ILE A 24 10.69 -7.50 10.95
CA ILE A 24 10.32 -6.08 11.01
C ILE A 24 10.16 -5.62 12.46
N GLY A 25 9.56 -6.44 13.33
CA GLY A 25 9.36 -6.12 14.75
C GLY A 25 10.66 -5.98 15.55
N LYS A 26 11.80 -6.44 15.01
CA LYS A 26 13.14 -6.27 15.59
C LYS A 26 13.85 -5.00 15.10
N GLU A 27 13.30 -4.30 14.11
CA GLU A 27 13.87 -3.04 13.62
C GLU A 27 13.65 -1.92 14.65
N GLU A 28 14.74 -1.30 15.12
CA GLU A 28 14.68 -0.20 16.09
C GLU A 28 14.16 1.10 15.45
N ASP A 29 14.55 1.38 14.20
CA ASP A 29 14.11 2.56 13.45
C ASP A 29 12.86 2.25 12.62
N ARG A 30 11.70 2.55 13.19
CA ARG A 30 10.40 2.37 12.55
C ARG A 30 10.12 3.39 11.45
N ARG A 31 10.74 4.58 11.51
CA ARG A 31 10.55 5.66 10.51
C ARG A 31 11.19 5.31 9.17
N LYS A 32 12.15 4.39 9.19
CA LYS A 32 12.82 3.87 7.99
C LYS A 32 11.86 3.30 6.95
N VAL A 33 10.67 2.83 7.35
CA VAL A 33 9.65 2.28 6.43
C VAL A 33 9.32 3.23 5.28
N LEU A 34 9.28 4.55 5.53
CA LEU A 34 8.94 5.54 4.52
C LEU A 34 9.99 5.59 3.40
N GLY A 35 11.22 5.89 3.78
CA GLY A 35 12.33 6.08 2.83
C GLY A 35 12.88 4.78 2.25
N ALA A 36 12.77 3.66 2.99
CA ALA A 36 13.32 2.38 2.56
C ALA A 36 12.32 1.48 1.83
N PHE A 37 11.01 1.69 2.02
CA PHE A 37 9.97 0.82 1.46
C PHE A 37 8.85 1.59 0.76
N VAL A 38 8.10 2.44 1.47
CA VAL A 38 6.88 3.09 0.92
C VAL A 38 7.20 3.98 -0.28
N TYR A 39 8.10 4.96 -0.13
CA TYR A 39 8.39 5.89 -1.24
C TYR A 39 9.01 5.18 -2.45
N PRO A 40 9.97 4.25 -2.29
CA PRO A 40 10.47 3.46 -3.42
C PRO A 40 9.38 2.65 -4.12
N MET A 41 8.48 1.99 -3.37
CA MET A 41 7.40 1.19 -3.96
C MET A 41 6.40 2.07 -4.72
N ILE A 42 6.01 3.22 -4.16
CA ILE A 42 5.13 4.18 -4.85
C ILE A 42 5.80 4.68 -6.15
N GLY A 43 7.11 4.98 -6.11
CA GLY A 43 7.88 5.34 -7.30
C GLY A 43 7.86 4.26 -8.38
N LEU A 44 7.99 2.99 -8.00
CA LEU A 44 7.87 1.85 -8.93
C LEU A 44 6.46 1.71 -9.50
N CYS A 45 5.42 1.94 -8.69
CA CYS A 45 4.02 1.96 -9.16
C CYS A 45 3.82 3.04 -10.23
N GLY A 46 4.24 4.28 -9.95
CA GLY A 46 4.15 5.38 -10.92
C GLY A 46 4.92 5.10 -12.21
N LEU A 47 6.15 4.58 -12.10
CA LEU A 47 6.97 4.21 -13.26
C LEU A 47 6.32 3.11 -14.10
N SER A 48 5.74 2.09 -13.44
CA SER A 48 5.08 0.99 -14.14
C SER A 48 3.88 1.45 -14.96
N VAL A 49 3.04 2.34 -14.42
CA VAL A 49 1.86 2.89 -15.10
C VAL A 49 2.28 3.84 -16.23
N PHE A 50 3.33 4.62 -16.00
CA PHE A 50 3.89 5.48 -17.02
C PHE A 50 4.38 4.67 -18.23
N ILE A 51 5.25 3.68 -18.00
CA ILE A 51 5.77 2.80 -19.07
C ILE A 51 4.64 2.01 -19.74
N GLY A 52 3.75 1.43 -18.94
CA GLY A 52 2.65 0.61 -19.43
C GLY A 52 1.67 1.38 -20.31
N THR A 53 1.53 2.69 -20.12
CA THR A 53 0.70 3.54 -21.00
C THR A 53 1.24 3.59 -22.44
N PHE A 54 2.54 3.36 -22.66
CA PHE A 54 3.12 3.31 -24.01
C PHE A 54 3.06 1.90 -24.64
N ILE A 55 2.74 0.87 -23.85
CA ILE A 55 2.60 -0.50 -24.37
C ILE A 55 1.29 -0.59 -25.16
N GLY A 56 1.40 -0.66 -26.49
CA GLY A 56 0.25 -0.79 -27.40
C GLY A 56 -0.38 0.53 -27.87
N ASN A 57 0.12 1.68 -27.43
CA ASN A 57 -0.29 3.01 -27.93
C ASN A 57 0.77 3.60 -28.88
N THR A 58 0.35 4.42 -29.84
CA THR A 58 1.29 5.14 -30.72
C THR A 58 1.96 6.28 -29.94
N ALA A 59 3.30 6.29 -29.96
CA ALA A 59 4.09 7.33 -29.30
C ALA A 59 3.74 8.72 -29.87
N GLY A 60 3.16 9.57 -29.04
CA GLY A 60 2.73 10.92 -29.40
C GLY A 60 2.44 11.77 -28.16
N VAL A 61 2.29 13.08 -28.35
CA VAL A 61 2.07 14.05 -27.25
C VAL A 61 0.85 13.67 -26.39
N ALA A 62 -0.22 13.19 -27.01
CA ALA A 62 -1.42 12.72 -26.31
C ALA A 62 -1.15 11.51 -25.40
N ALA A 63 -0.39 10.51 -25.88
CA ALA A 63 -0.02 9.34 -25.07
C ALA A 63 0.85 9.74 -23.87
N PHE A 64 1.76 10.69 -24.07
CA PHE A 64 2.59 11.24 -22.99
C PHE A 64 1.75 11.99 -21.94
N GLN A 65 0.80 12.82 -22.36
CA GLN A 65 -0.12 13.50 -21.45
C GLN A 65 -0.96 12.49 -20.64
N ILE A 66 -1.50 11.45 -21.29
CA ILE A 66 -2.24 10.39 -20.60
C ILE A 66 -1.36 9.67 -19.57
N ALA A 67 -0.12 9.33 -19.95
CA ALA A 67 0.84 8.66 -19.06
C ALA A 67 1.14 9.53 -17.83
N MET A 68 1.36 10.84 -18.02
CA MET A 68 1.57 11.80 -16.94
C MET A 68 0.35 11.89 -16.02
N THR A 69 -0.85 12.06 -16.56
CA THR A 69 -2.09 12.17 -15.75
C THR A 69 -2.32 10.90 -14.92
N ARG A 70 -2.15 9.71 -15.52
CA ARG A 70 -2.31 8.43 -14.81
C ARG A 70 -1.24 8.24 -13.73
N CYS A 71 0.00 8.61 -14.03
CA CYS A 71 1.11 8.55 -13.09
C CYS A 71 0.85 9.49 -11.89
N CYS A 72 0.40 10.71 -12.14
CA CYS A 72 -0.02 11.66 -11.09
C CYS A 72 -1.17 11.09 -10.25
N ALA A 73 -2.19 10.52 -10.87
CA ALA A 73 -3.32 9.90 -10.16
C ALA A 73 -2.84 8.81 -9.20
N ILE A 74 -1.94 7.91 -9.65
CA ILE A 74 -1.36 6.86 -8.81
C ILE A 74 -0.54 7.44 -7.66
N PHE A 75 0.31 8.43 -7.91
CA PHE A 75 1.09 9.08 -6.86
C PHE A 75 0.19 9.69 -5.78
N VAL A 76 -0.80 10.49 -6.18
CA VAL A 76 -1.73 11.15 -5.24
C VAL A 76 -2.52 10.10 -4.45
N SER A 77 -3.01 9.06 -5.13
CA SER A 77 -3.81 7.99 -4.52
C SER A 77 -3.01 7.20 -3.49
N LEU A 78 -1.78 6.80 -3.81
CA LEU A 78 -0.96 6.00 -2.92
C LEU A 78 -0.38 6.82 -1.77
N PHE A 79 0.10 8.05 -2.02
CA PHE A 79 0.59 8.92 -0.95
C PHE A 79 -0.54 9.34 0.00
N GLY A 80 -1.62 9.89 -0.55
CA GLY A 80 -2.78 10.30 0.25
C GLY A 80 -3.43 9.12 0.95
N GLY A 81 -3.59 8.00 0.25
CA GLY A 81 -4.17 6.77 0.77
C GLY A 81 -3.35 6.17 1.90
N TYR A 82 -2.02 6.17 1.77
CA TYR A 82 -1.11 5.72 2.83
C TYR A 82 -1.29 6.51 4.13
N PHE A 83 -1.19 7.85 4.07
CA PHE A 83 -1.31 8.67 5.27
C PHE A 83 -2.73 8.65 5.86
N LEU A 84 -3.75 8.57 5.02
CA LEU A 84 -5.13 8.38 5.46
C LEU A 84 -5.32 7.03 6.16
N ALA A 85 -4.74 5.96 5.63
CA ALA A 85 -4.77 4.63 6.25
C ALA A 85 -4.02 4.62 7.59
N VAL A 86 -2.85 5.24 7.69
CA VAL A 86 -2.11 5.38 8.96
C VAL A 86 -2.97 6.06 10.02
N TYR A 87 -3.62 7.18 9.66
CA TYR A 87 -4.52 7.88 10.56
C TYR A 87 -5.73 7.02 10.97
N ALA A 88 -6.38 6.34 10.03
CA ALA A 88 -7.53 5.49 10.31
C ALA A 88 -7.17 4.26 11.16
N ILE A 89 -6.00 3.67 10.95
CA ILE A 89 -5.46 2.57 11.77
C ILE A 89 -5.16 3.04 13.20
N ASP A 90 -4.60 4.25 13.35
CA ASP A 90 -4.37 4.83 14.68
C ASP A 90 -5.69 4.98 15.45
N GLN A 91 -6.73 5.52 14.80
CA GLN A 91 -8.07 5.65 15.37
C GLN A 91 -8.71 4.29 15.70
N LEU A 92 -8.49 3.28 14.85
CA LEU A 92 -8.92 1.91 15.12
C LEU A 92 -8.23 1.33 16.36
N GLY A 93 -6.91 1.55 16.49
CA GLY A 93 -6.11 1.14 17.63
C GLY A 93 -6.60 1.76 18.93
N LYS A 94 -6.86 3.07 18.94
CA LYS A 94 -7.44 3.78 20.10
C LYS A 94 -8.78 3.20 20.52
N LYS A 95 -9.72 3.08 19.57
CA LYS A 95 -11.10 2.65 19.85
C LYS A 95 -11.20 1.18 20.24
N LEU A 96 -10.51 0.30 19.52
CA LEU A 96 -10.67 -1.15 19.69
C LEU A 96 -9.70 -1.74 20.71
N LEU A 97 -8.48 -1.19 20.80
CA LEU A 97 -7.40 -1.73 21.64
C LEU A 97 -7.10 -0.87 22.87
N GLY A 98 -7.63 0.36 22.96
CA GLY A 98 -7.33 1.27 24.07
C GLY A 98 -5.88 1.73 24.10
N ARG A 99 -5.23 1.79 22.93
CA ARG A 99 -3.83 2.22 22.80
C ARG A 99 -3.69 3.73 22.72
N GLU A 100 -2.57 4.23 23.22
CA GLU A 100 -2.13 5.60 22.96
C GLU A 100 -1.66 5.78 21.52
N ASP A 101 -1.50 7.05 21.12
CA ASP A 101 -0.94 7.45 19.84
C ASP A 101 0.44 6.82 19.59
N GLN A 102 0.52 5.94 18.59
CA GLN A 102 1.76 5.31 18.17
C GLN A 102 1.96 5.46 16.67
N TYR A 103 2.08 6.72 16.24
CA TYR A 103 2.14 7.09 14.83
C TYR A 103 3.20 6.30 14.04
N GLU A 104 4.41 6.17 14.57
CA GLU A 104 5.50 5.43 13.89
C GLU A 104 5.22 3.93 13.74
N LEU A 105 4.58 3.33 14.75
CA LEU A 105 4.18 1.92 14.68
C LEU A 105 3.11 1.73 13.59
N ASN A 106 2.13 2.63 13.56
CA ASN A 106 1.06 2.60 12.57
C ASN A 106 1.58 2.87 11.15
N GLN A 107 2.56 3.76 10.99
CA GLN A 107 3.27 3.97 9.73
C GLN A 107 3.99 2.71 9.25
N GLN A 108 4.71 2.02 10.14
CA GLN A 108 5.42 0.78 9.84
C GLN A 108 4.45 -0.33 9.45
N PHE A 109 3.38 -0.49 10.23
CA PHE A 109 2.34 -1.46 9.97
C PHE A 109 1.64 -1.23 8.62
N VAL A 110 1.09 -0.03 8.38
CA VAL A 110 0.41 0.27 7.12
C VAL A 110 1.36 0.15 5.93
N GLY A 111 2.60 0.65 6.07
CA GLY A 111 3.56 0.70 4.97
C GLY A 111 3.90 -0.68 4.43
N TYR A 112 4.20 -1.63 5.32
CA TYR A 112 4.49 -3.01 4.91
C TYR A 112 3.22 -3.78 4.55
N SER A 113 2.07 -3.50 5.16
CA SER A 113 0.80 -4.14 4.78
C SER A 113 0.31 -3.73 3.38
N MET A 114 0.68 -2.56 2.86
CA MET A 114 0.36 -2.12 1.50
C MET A 114 1.17 -2.84 0.40
N VAL A 115 2.07 -3.76 0.75
CA VAL A 115 2.90 -4.51 -0.21
C VAL A 115 2.09 -5.17 -1.33
N VAL A 116 0.93 -5.73 -1.00
CA VAL A 116 0.06 -6.40 -1.97
C VAL A 116 -0.49 -5.40 -2.98
N THR A 117 -1.02 -4.27 -2.49
CA THR A 117 -1.47 -3.15 -3.33
C THR A 117 -0.35 -2.66 -4.25
N PHE A 118 0.85 -2.43 -3.73
CA PHE A 118 1.96 -1.95 -4.55
C PHE A 118 2.35 -2.93 -5.65
N VAL A 119 2.45 -4.22 -5.32
CA VAL A 119 2.82 -5.25 -6.32
C VAL A 119 1.73 -5.39 -7.37
N LEU A 120 0.46 -5.34 -6.96
CA LEU A 120 -0.65 -5.38 -7.90
C LEU A 120 -0.70 -4.15 -8.79
N ASP A 121 -0.48 -2.94 -8.26
CA ASP A 121 -0.42 -1.72 -9.07
C ASP A 121 0.75 -1.77 -10.07
N ILE A 122 1.90 -2.32 -9.69
CA ILE A 122 3.03 -2.52 -10.60
C ILE A 122 2.66 -3.47 -11.76
N VAL A 123 2.05 -4.61 -11.42
CA VAL A 123 1.68 -5.62 -12.43
C VAL A 123 0.55 -5.09 -13.31
N SER A 124 -0.49 -4.49 -12.72
CA SER A 124 -1.62 -3.89 -13.44
C SER A 124 -1.21 -2.67 -14.28
N GLY A 125 -0.17 -1.94 -13.86
CA GLY A 125 0.40 -0.85 -14.64
C GLY A 125 1.03 -1.33 -15.93
N LEU A 126 1.70 -2.49 -15.93
CA LEU A 126 2.36 -3.06 -17.11
C LEU A 126 1.45 -3.96 -17.95
N PHE A 127 0.52 -4.67 -17.32
CA PHE A 127 -0.38 -5.63 -17.96
C PHE A 127 -1.83 -5.29 -17.62
N SER A 128 -2.71 -5.22 -18.63
CA SER A 128 -4.15 -4.96 -18.42
C SER A 128 -4.90 -6.19 -17.89
N ILE A 129 -4.55 -6.65 -16.68
CA ILE A 129 -5.14 -7.84 -16.04
C ILE A 129 -5.93 -7.41 -14.79
N SER A 130 -7.13 -6.87 -15.00
CA SER A 130 -7.99 -6.38 -13.91
C SER A 130 -8.53 -7.51 -13.01
N ILE A 131 -8.74 -8.71 -13.55
CA ILE A 131 -9.30 -9.84 -12.79
C ILE A 131 -8.34 -10.31 -11.69
N LEU A 132 -7.03 -10.31 -11.98
CA LEU A 132 -5.99 -10.79 -11.06
C LEU A 132 -5.84 -9.85 -9.87
N HIS A 133 -5.94 -8.54 -10.13
CA HIS A 133 -5.91 -7.51 -9.10
C HIS A 133 -6.98 -7.77 -8.03
N TRP A 134 -8.23 -8.07 -8.43
CA TRP A 134 -9.32 -8.27 -7.48
C TRP A 134 -9.15 -9.53 -6.62
N ILE A 135 -8.67 -10.63 -7.20
CA ILE A 135 -8.49 -11.89 -6.47
C ILE A 135 -7.30 -11.82 -5.52
N LEU A 136 -6.15 -11.29 -5.97
CA LEU A 136 -4.95 -11.20 -5.14
C LEU A 136 -5.07 -10.14 -4.04
N GLN A 137 -5.94 -9.14 -4.18
CA GLN A 137 -6.14 -8.12 -3.15
C GLN A 137 -6.60 -8.73 -1.81
N PHE A 138 -7.31 -9.87 -1.83
CA PHE A 138 -7.69 -10.59 -0.62
C PHE A 138 -6.48 -11.10 0.19
N TYR A 139 -5.32 -11.31 -0.45
CA TYR A 139 -4.09 -11.71 0.25
C TYR A 139 -3.62 -10.64 1.25
N THR A 140 -4.02 -9.37 1.05
CA THR A 140 -3.79 -8.28 2.02
C THR A 140 -4.31 -8.65 3.40
N ILE A 141 -5.44 -9.35 3.50
CA ILE A 141 -6.01 -9.77 4.78
C ILE A 141 -5.02 -10.64 5.57
N PHE A 142 -4.33 -11.56 4.89
CA PHE A 142 -3.36 -12.44 5.53
C PHE A 142 -2.10 -11.69 5.97
N VAL A 143 -1.59 -10.78 5.13
CA VAL A 143 -0.44 -9.92 5.50
C VAL A 143 -0.78 -9.04 6.71
N VAL A 144 -1.98 -8.44 6.72
CA VAL A 144 -2.49 -7.61 7.82
C VAL A 144 -2.72 -8.44 9.08
N PHE A 145 -3.23 -9.67 8.95
CA PHE A 145 -3.46 -10.58 10.08
C PHE A 145 -2.16 -10.87 10.82
N GLU A 146 -1.13 -11.29 10.09
CA GLU A 146 0.17 -11.61 10.68
C GLU A 146 0.81 -10.36 11.31
N GLY A 147 0.72 -9.20 10.66
CA GLY A 147 1.22 -7.95 11.23
C GLY A 147 0.44 -7.51 12.47
N ALA A 148 -0.87 -7.72 12.49
CA ALA A 148 -1.72 -7.40 13.63
C ALA A 148 -1.36 -8.29 14.84
N ARG A 149 -1.08 -9.56 14.59
CA ARG A 149 -0.67 -10.53 15.62
C ARG A 149 0.73 -10.25 16.17
N THR A 150 1.71 -10.05 15.29
CA THR A 150 3.13 -10.04 15.65
C THR A 150 3.65 -8.64 15.99
N LEU A 151 3.50 -7.68 15.07
CA LEU A 151 3.98 -6.30 15.24
C LEU A 151 3.05 -5.53 16.17
N MET A 152 1.74 -5.55 15.85
CA MET A 152 0.76 -4.85 16.66
C MET A 152 0.35 -5.64 17.90
N LYS A 153 0.80 -6.87 18.14
CA LYS A 153 0.51 -7.64 19.39
C LYS A 153 -0.96 -7.55 19.83
N VAL A 154 -1.90 -7.64 18.89
CA VAL A 154 -3.34 -7.56 19.17
C VAL A 154 -3.76 -8.86 19.87
N ASN A 155 -4.53 -8.73 20.97
CA ASN A 155 -5.06 -9.88 21.69
C ASN A 155 -5.93 -10.74 20.76
N GLU A 156 -5.82 -12.08 20.85
CA GLU A 156 -6.52 -13.05 20.02
C GLU A 156 -8.03 -12.82 19.95
N THR A 157 -8.65 -12.41 21.06
CA THR A 157 -10.09 -12.11 21.14
C THR A 157 -10.54 -10.99 20.21
N LYS A 158 -9.64 -10.03 19.92
CA LYS A 158 -9.91 -8.87 19.05
C LYS A 158 -9.20 -8.96 17.70
N LEU A 159 -8.29 -9.92 17.52
CA LEU A 159 -7.39 -10.03 16.36
C LEU A 159 -8.15 -10.12 15.03
N THR A 160 -9.13 -11.01 14.92
CA THR A 160 -9.91 -11.18 13.69
C THR A 160 -10.67 -9.90 13.33
N ARG A 161 -11.35 -9.29 14.30
CA ARG A 161 -12.10 -8.05 14.09
C ARG A 161 -11.16 -6.90 13.69
N TYR A 162 -10.05 -6.73 14.39
CA TYR A 162 -9.05 -5.71 14.08
C TYR A 162 -8.51 -5.90 12.66
N THR A 163 -8.11 -7.12 12.31
CA THR A 163 -7.57 -7.48 11.01
C THR A 163 -8.52 -7.16 9.88
N LEU A 164 -9.79 -7.55 10.00
CA LEU A 164 -10.79 -7.30 8.95
C LEU A 164 -10.98 -5.81 8.71
N ILE A 165 -11.15 -5.02 9.77
CA ILE A 165 -11.34 -3.57 9.64
C ILE A 165 -10.06 -2.91 9.10
N ALA A 166 -8.89 -3.30 9.61
CA ALA A 166 -7.61 -2.78 9.15
C ALA A 166 -7.35 -3.08 7.67
N SER A 167 -7.69 -4.28 7.21
CA SER A 167 -7.55 -4.67 5.80
C SER A 167 -8.44 -3.83 4.91
N VAL A 168 -9.70 -3.61 5.32
CA VAL A 168 -10.62 -2.71 4.60
C VAL A 168 -10.05 -1.30 4.53
N ILE A 169 -9.55 -0.75 5.64
CA ILE A 169 -8.92 0.59 5.66
C ILE A 169 -7.76 0.66 4.66
N ILE A 170 -6.84 -0.31 4.69
CA ILE A 170 -5.64 -0.32 3.85
C ILE A 170 -5.98 -0.41 2.35
N ILE A 171 -7.02 -1.15 1.99
CA ILE A 171 -7.47 -1.29 0.60
C ILE A 171 -8.27 -0.07 0.15
N VAL A 172 -9.18 0.42 1.00
CA VAL A 172 -10.16 1.46 0.64
C VAL A 172 -9.55 2.86 0.65
N CYS A 173 -8.59 3.16 1.54
CA CYS A 173 -8.02 4.50 1.62
C CYS A 173 -7.38 5.00 0.31
N PRO A 174 -6.50 4.23 -0.37
CA PRO A 174 -6.00 4.62 -1.69
C PRO A 174 -7.10 4.75 -2.74
N ALA A 175 -8.08 3.84 -2.73
CA ALA A 175 -9.20 3.88 -3.67
C ALA A 175 -10.10 5.11 -3.49
N LEU A 176 -10.32 5.54 -2.24
CA LEU A 176 -11.07 6.76 -1.92
C LEU A 176 -10.35 8.00 -2.44
N ILE A 177 -9.04 8.11 -2.22
CA ILE A 177 -8.27 9.24 -2.74
C ILE A 177 -8.25 9.23 -4.27
N ALA A 178 -8.11 8.06 -4.89
CA ALA A 178 -8.20 7.93 -6.34
C ALA A 178 -9.55 8.40 -6.90
N ALA A 179 -10.65 7.99 -6.26
CA ALA A 179 -11.99 8.39 -6.65
C ALA A 179 -12.17 9.92 -6.56
N VAL A 180 -11.77 10.52 -5.43
CA VAL A 180 -11.82 11.98 -5.24
C VAL A 180 -10.97 12.71 -6.28
N PHE A 181 -9.75 12.23 -6.55
CA PHE A 181 -8.86 12.83 -7.54
C PHE A 181 -9.43 12.76 -8.96
N ASN A 182 -10.00 11.61 -9.33
CA ASN A 182 -10.60 11.42 -10.65
C ASN A 182 -11.82 12.33 -10.86
N GLU A 183 -12.71 12.44 -9.87
CA GLU A 183 -13.86 13.36 -9.91
C GLU A 183 -13.41 14.82 -10.07
N LEU A 184 -12.42 15.25 -9.27
CA LEU A 184 -11.86 16.59 -9.40
C LEU A 184 -11.23 16.81 -10.79
N SER A 185 -10.48 15.83 -11.30
CA SER A 185 -9.86 15.92 -12.63
C SER A 185 -10.89 16.02 -13.77
N VAL A 186 -12.10 15.46 -13.60
CA VAL A 186 -13.19 15.59 -14.58
C VAL A 186 -13.83 16.97 -14.49
N ILE A 187 -14.00 17.52 -13.29
CA ILE A 187 -14.60 18.86 -13.08
C ILE A 187 -13.69 19.98 -13.59
N LEU A 188 -12.37 19.82 -13.45
CA LEU A 188 -11.36 20.83 -13.78
C LEU A 188 -10.95 20.85 -15.26
N ASN A 189 -11.45 19.92 -16.09
CA ASN A 189 -11.07 19.73 -17.49
C ASN A 189 -12.27 19.98 -18.41
#